data_AF-A0A4Y9XL14-F1
#
_entry.id   AF-A0A4Y9XL14-F1
#
_cell.length_a   1.000
_cell.length_b   1.000
_cell.length_c   1.000
_cell.angle_alpha   90.00
_cell.angle_beta   90.00
_cell.angle_gamma   90.00
#
_symmetry.space_group_name_H-M   'P 1'
#
loop_
_entity.id
_entity.type
_entity.pdbx_description
1 polymer ?
#
loop_
_entity_poly.entity_id
_entity_poly.type
_entity_poly.pdbx_seq_one_letter_code
_entity_poly.pdbx_strand_id
1 'polypeptide(L)'
;MSFDRRTALRGKAWALCGQRALRKCFFVRGRQYSLLPALSLDGVIWAKIVEGSFTTVRFLEFIEGLLDCMQPFPGSNSVIIMDNARIHKDPEIIETIQARGMRALFLPPYSPDFNPIEFAFSAIKSRVKCDGVLLHEDIDQQEDDSYVYIHLYDKAFSINAHDALGFFHRCRLV
;
A
#
# COMPACT_ATOMS: atom_id res chain seq x y z
N MET A 1 2.41 3.18 1.82
CA MET A 1 3.74 2.65 1.42
C MET A 1 4.25 3.38 0.19
N SER A 2 5.55 3.68 0.10
CA SER A 2 6.13 4.36 -1.07
C SER A 2 6.99 3.46 -1.95
N PHE A 3 7.02 3.81 -3.25
CA PHE A 3 7.77 3.19 -4.32
C PHE A 3 8.59 4.25 -5.04
N ASP A 4 9.86 3.92 -5.28
CA ASP A 4 10.80 4.70 -6.07
C ASP A 4 11.65 3.74 -6.93
N ARG A 5 12.57 4.28 -7.74
CA ARG A 5 13.50 3.47 -8.55
C ARG A 5 14.32 2.47 -7.73
N ARG A 6 14.52 2.71 -6.43
CA ARG A 6 15.29 1.82 -5.56
C ARG A 6 14.47 0.63 -5.10
N THR A 7 13.15 0.79 -5.04
CA THR A 7 12.24 -0.22 -4.49
C THR A 7 12.25 -1.50 -5.33
N ALA A 8 12.48 -1.40 -6.64
CA ALA A 8 12.60 -2.55 -7.54
C ALA A 8 14.04 -3.15 -7.60
N LEU A 9 15.02 -2.59 -6.89
CA LEU A 9 16.39 -3.09 -6.95
C LEU A 9 16.55 -4.43 -6.20
N ARG A 10 17.00 -5.47 -6.92
CA ARG A 10 17.52 -6.70 -6.31
C ARG A 10 18.95 -6.48 -5.81
N GLY A 11 19.19 -6.81 -4.53
CA GLY A 11 20.51 -6.66 -3.89
C GLY A 11 21.49 -7.82 -4.13
N LYS A 12 21.07 -8.87 -4.84
CA LYS A 12 21.88 -10.04 -5.18
C LYS A 12 21.79 -10.33 -6.67
N ALA A 13 22.92 -10.65 -7.30
CA ALA A 13 23.03 -11.03 -8.70
C ALA A 13 24.13 -12.09 -8.86
N TRP A 14 24.02 -12.92 -9.89
CA TRP A 14 25.01 -13.94 -10.23
C TRP A 14 25.97 -13.40 -11.29
N ALA A 15 27.23 -13.76 -11.18
CA ALA A 15 28.27 -13.51 -12.18
C ALA A 15 29.16 -14.75 -12.30
N LEU A 16 29.90 -14.85 -13.40
CA LEU A 16 30.90 -15.92 -13.57
C LEU A 16 31.94 -15.86 -12.45
N CYS A 17 32.47 -17.03 -12.07
CA CYS A 17 33.49 -17.11 -11.03
C CYS A 17 34.70 -16.22 -11.38
N GLY A 18 35.13 -15.37 -10.44
CA GLY A 18 36.19 -14.37 -10.66
C GLY A 18 35.70 -13.04 -11.24
N GLN A 19 34.42 -12.89 -11.59
CA GLN A 19 33.84 -11.64 -12.05
C GLN A 19 32.94 -11.00 -10.98
N ARG A 20 32.98 -9.68 -10.89
CA ARG A 20 32.04 -8.92 -10.06
C ARG A 20 30.73 -8.75 -10.82
N ALA A 21 29.60 -9.06 -10.19
CA ALA A 21 28.31 -8.67 -10.72
C ALA A 21 28.23 -7.14 -10.77
N LEU A 22 28.33 -6.57 -11.97
CA LEU A 22 28.22 -5.13 -12.19
C LEU A 22 26.78 -4.78 -12.54
N ARG A 23 26.27 -3.76 -11.86
CA ARG A 23 24.99 -3.14 -12.20
C ARG A 23 25.19 -1.64 -12.28
N LYS A 24 24.82 -1.04 -13.40
CA LYS A 24 24.74 0.43 -13.51
C LYS A 24 23.53 0.90 -12.71
N CYS A 25 23.78 1.79 -11.76
CA CYS A 25 22.73 2.45 -10.97
C CYS A 25 22.81 3.95 -11.28
N PHE A 26 21.72 4.55 -11.74
CA PHE A 26 21.65 5.99 -11.95
C PHE A 26 21.36 6.69 -10.61
N PHE A 27 22.17 7.68 -10.24
CA PHE A 27 22.11 8.39 -8.96
C PHE A 27 21.26 9.68 -9.07
N VAL A 28 20.11 9.60 -9.72
CA VAL A 28 19.15 10.73 -9.86
C VAL A 28 17.94 10.45 -8.96
N ARG A 29 17.42 11.49 -8.28
CA ARG A 29 16.13 11.38 -7.57
C ARG A 29 15.02 11.24 -8.62
N GLY A 30 14.45 10.05 -8.76
CA GLY A 30 13.29 9.82 -9.61
C GLY A 30 11.97 10.18 -8.93
N ARG A 31 10.88 10.12 -9.71
CA ARG A 31 9.50 10.25 -9.20
C ARG A 31 9.23 9.17 -8.14
N GLN A 32 8.46 9.54 -7.13
CA GLN A 32 8.07 8.66 -6.03
C GLN A 32 6.56 8.51 -6.06
N TYR A 33 6.07 7.27 -5.94
CA TYR A 33 4.64 6.99 -5.84
C TYR A 33 4.33 6.42 -4.47
N SER A 34 3.24 6.83 -3.86
CA SER A 34 2.72 6.25 -2.63
C SER A 34 1.45 5.47 -2.92
N LEU A 35 1.44 4.19 -2.55
CA LEU A 35 0.27 3.32 -2.56
C LEU A 35 -0.31 3.22 -1.15
N LEU A 36 -1.61 3.43 -1.05
CA LEU A 36 -2.41 3.26 0.16
C LEU A 36 -3.55 2.26 -0.11
N PRO A 37 -3.41 1.00 0.33
CA PRO A 37 -4.46 -0.02 0.27
C PRO A 37 -5.27 -0.06 1.57
N ALA A 38 -6.56 -0.38 1.46
CA ALA A 38 -7.42 -0.85 2.53
C ALA A 38 -7.54 -2.37 2.44
N LEU A 39 -7.21 -3.06 3.53
CA LEU A 39 -7.23 -4.51 3.62
C LEU A 39 -8.42 -4.97 4.47
N SER A 40 -9.14 -5.96 3.96
CA SER A 40 -10.14 -6.74 4.70
C SER A 40 -9.76 -8.23 4.65
N LEU A 41 -10.54 -9.08 5.32
CA LEU A 41 -10.42 -10.55 5.23
C LEU A 41 -10.65 -11.07 3.80
N ASP A 42 -11.34 -10.31 2.96
CA ASP A 42 -11.56 -10.65 1.54
C ASP A 42 -10.36 -10.29 0.63
N GLY A 43 -9.33 -9.63 1.17
CA GLY A 43 -8.20 -9.09 0.39
C GLY A 43 -8.17 -7.57 0.41
N VAL A 44 -7.47 -6.98 -0.56
CA VAL A 44 -7.46 -5.51 -0.73
C VAL A 44 -8.78 -5.09 -1.38
N ILE A 45 -9.60 -4.33 -0.65
CA ILE A 45 -10.94 -3.90 -1.11
C ILE A 45 -10.92 -2.55 -1.81
N TRP A 46 -9.93 -1.71 -1.50
CA TRP A 46 -9.76 -0.39 -2.08
C TRP A 46 -8.29 0.00 -2.04
N ALA A 47 -7.83 0.78 -3.01
CA ALA A 47 -6.48 1.31 -3.03
C ALA A 47 -6.43 2.66 -3.72
N LYS A 48 -5.50 3.52 -3.31
CA LYS A 48 -5.18 4.77 -3.99
C LYS A 48 -3.68 4.92 -4.16
N ILE A 49 -3.28 5.38 -5.34
CA ILE A 49 -1.90 5.72 -5.66
C ILE A 49 -1.81 7.23 -5.86
N VAL A 50 -0.78 7.85 -5.31
CA VAL A 50 -0.49 9.28 -5.51
C VAL A 50 1.00 9.47 -5.82
N GLU A 51 1.34 10.42 -6.68
CA GLU A 51 2.73 10.88 -6.81
C GLU A 51 3.12 11.72 -5.57
N GLY A 52 4.23 11.37 -4.93
CA GLY A 52 4.75 11.97 -3.71
C GLY A 52 4.11 11.41 -2.43
N SER A 53 4.03 12.25 -1.40
CA SER A 53 3.52 11.88 -0.08
C SER A 53 1.99 12.00 0.03
N PHE A 54 1.40 11.24 0.95
CA PHE A 54 0.01 11.44 1.35
C PHE A 54 -0.11 12.67 2.27
N THR A 55 -1.03 13.56 1.92
CA THR A 55 -1.49 14.68 2.75
C THR A 55 -2.85 14.34 3.35
N THR A 56 -3.32 15.11 4.34
CA THR A 56 -4.66 14.94 4.91
C THR A 56 -5.75 14.99 3.84
N VAL A 57 -5.70 15.95 2.91
CA VAL A 57 -6.68 16.08 1.80
C VAL A 57 -6.70 14.82 0.93
N ARG A 58 -5.53 14.32 0.51
CA ARG A 58 -5.43 13.11 -0.32
C ARG A 58 -5.94 11.86 0.41
N PHE A 59 -5.79 11.84 1.73
CA PHE A 59 -6.27 10.76 2.58
C PHE A 59 -7.79 10.85 2.81
N LEU A 60 -8.36 12.05 2.97
CA LEU A 60 -9.81 12.24 3.03
C LEU A 60 -10.49 11.72 1.75
N GLU A 61 -9.98 12.11 0.58
CA GLU A 61 -10.45 11.60 -0.71
C GLU A 61 -10.32 10.06 -0.82
N PHE A 62 -9.31 9.46 -0.17
CA PHE A 62 -9.18 8.01 -0.11
C PHE A 62 -10.29 7.38 0.76
N ILE A 63 -10.58 7.99 1.90
CA ILE A 63 -11.63 7.56 2.82
C ILE A 63 -13.00 7.66 2.15
N GLU A 64 -13.31 8.75 1.46
CA GLU A 64 -14.58 8.91 0.75
C GLU A 64 -14.83 7.78 -0.25
N GLY A 65 -13.83 7.45 -1.09
CA GLY A 65 -13.95 6.33 -2.04
C GLY A 65 -13.98 4.96 -1.37
N LEU A 66 -13.23 4.78 -0.26
CA LEU A 66 -13.28 3.55 0.52
C LEU A 66 -14.69 3.30 1.08
N LEU A 67 -15.33 4.33 1.61
CA LEU A 67 -16.64 4.23 2.25
C LEU A 67 -17.75 3.79 1.28
N ASP A 68 -17.59 4.01 -0.03
CA ASP A 68 -18.53 3.52 -1.05
C ASP A 68 -18.54 1.99 -1.16
N CYS A 69 -17.46 1.33 -0.71
CA CYS A 69 -17.29 -0.11 -0.71
C CYS A 69 -17.53 -0.75 0.68
N MET A 70 -18.01 0.01 1.65
CA MET A 70 -18.23 -0.40 3.05
C MET A 70 -19.71 -0.39 3.42
N GLN A 71 -20.07 -0.99 4.56
CA GLN A 71 -21.45 -1.00 5.07
C GLN A 71 -21.53 -0.36 6.48
N PRO A 72 -22.67 0.25 6.86
CA PRO A 72 -22.85 0.75 8.22
C PRO A 72 -22.72 -0.35 9.28
N PHE A 73 -22.26 -0.01 10.48
CA PHE A 73 -22.12 -0.96 11.59
C PHE A 73 -23.50 -1.46 12.07
N PRO A 74 -23.69 -2.78 12.31
CA PRO A 74 -22.70 -3.88 12.42
C PRO A 74 -22.53 -4.75 11.15
N GLY A 75 -22.73 -4.19 9.95
CA GLY A 75 -22.59 -4.92 8.69
C GLY A 75 -21.16 -5.36 8.35
N SER A 76 -20.99 -6.06 7.23
CA SER A 76 -19.68 -6.45 6.71
C SER A 76 -18.82 -5.22 6.39
N ASN A 77 -17.52 -5.26 6.69
CA ASN A 77 -16.61 -4.13 6.45
C ASN A 77 -17.17 -2.81 7.00
N SER A 78 -17.55 -2.78 8.29
CA SER A 78 -18.17 -1.59 8.91
C SER A 78 -17.28 -0.86 9.92
N VAL A 79 -16.06 -1.36 10.13
CA VAL A 79 -15.08 -0.80 11.06
C VAL A 79 -13.78 -0.55 10.33
N ILE A 80 -13.31 0.69 10.34
CA ILE A 80 -12.02 1.09 9.80
C ILE A 80 -11.02 1.12 10.95
N ILE A 81 -9.99 0.30 10.87
CA ILE A 81 -8.87 0.30 11.82
C ILE A 81 -7.70 1.01 11.15
N MET A 82 -7.24 2.11 11.76
CA MET A 82 -6.11 2.91 11.27
C MET A 82 -4.95 2.86 12.26
N ASP A 83 -3.72 3.08 11.78
CA ASP A 83 -2.59 3.29 12.68
C ASP A 83 -2.68 4.63 13.42
N ASN A 84 -1.73 4.92 14.30
CA ASN A 84 -1.77 6.10 15.14
C ASN A 84 -1.17 7.36 14.48
N ALA A 85 -1.00 7.39 13.15
CA ALA A 85 -0.46 8.53 12.44
C ALA A 85 -1.34 9.78 12.60
N ARG A 86 -0.68 10.95 12.68
CA ARG A 86 -1.37 12.24 12.89
C ARG A 86 -2.44 12.52 11.82
N ILE A 87 -2.17 12.13 10.57
CA ILE A 87 -3.08 12.35 9.44
C ILE A 87 -4.40 11.55 9.57
N HIS A 88 -4.44 10.48 10.35
CA HIS A 88 -5.65 9.66 10.53
C HIS A 88 -6.58 10.22 11.62
N LYS A 89 -6.07 11.14 12.44
CA LYS A 89 -6.81 11.74 13.56
C LYS A 89 -7.44 13.08 13.21
N ASP A 90 -7.47 13.42 11.93
CA ASP A 90 -8.16 14.63 11.49
C ASP A 90 -9.65 14.52 11.84
N PRO A 91 -10.25 15.53 12.48
CA PRO A 91 -11.67 15.50 12.82
C PRO A 91 -12.58 15.27 11.60
N GLU A 92 -12.25 15.86 10.44
CA GLU A 92 -13.06 15.76 9.23
C GLU A 92 -13.14 14.31 8.72
N ILE A 93 -12.04 13.57 8.81
CA ILE A 93 -12.00 12.14 8.46
C ILE A 93 -12.92 11.35 9.38
N ILE A 94 -12.82 11.57 10.69
CA ILE A 94 -13.58 10.81 11.69
C ILE A 94 -15.07 11.10 11.52
N GLU A 95 -15.44 12.38 11.34
CA GLU A 95 -16.80 12.82 11.09
C GLU A 95 -17.36 12.21 9.81
N THR A 96 -16.58 12.19 8.71
CA THR A 96 -16.99 11.59 7.43
C THR A 96 -17.32 10.09 7.57
N ILE A 97 -16.49 9.35 8.31
CA ILE A 97 -16.70 7.91 8.56
C ILE A 97 -17.96 7.70 9.40
N GLN A 98 -18.13 8.47 10.47
CA GLN A 98 -19.27 8.33 11.39
C GLN A 98 -20.58 8.77 10.75
N ALA A 99 -20.58 9.80 9.92
CA ALA A 99 -21.75 10.29 9.19
C ALA A 99 -22.36 9.24 8.27
N ARG A 100 -21.54 8.31 7.74
CA ARG A 100 -22.01 7.17 6.93
C ARG A 100 -22.36 5.93 7.77
N GLY A 101 -22.26 5.99 9.09
CA GLY A 101 -22.63 4.92 10.02
C GLY A 101 -21.54 3.87 10.25
N MET A 102 -20.30 4.11 9.80
CA MET A 102 -19.15 3.24 10.08
C MET A 102 -18.42 3.69 11.35
N ARG A 103 -17.56 2.82 11.89
CA ARG A 103 -16.74 3.11 13.08
C ARG A 103 -15.28 3.29 12.69
N ALA A 104 -14.66 4.35 13.18
CA ALA A 104 -13.21 4.53 13.13
C ALA A 104 -12.57 4.07 14.45
N LEU A 105 -11.57 3.20 14.37
CA LEU A 105 -10.75 2.74 15.49
C LEU A 105 -9.27 2.97 15.17
N PHE A 106 -8.47 3.18 16.22
CA PHE A 106 -7.04 3.41 16.11
C PHE A 106 -6.27 2.33 16.86
N LEU A 107 -5.19 1.84 16.25
CA LEU A 107 -4.26 0.94 16.92
C LEU A 107 -3.54 1.67 18.06
N PRO A 108 -3.18 0.95 19.15
CA PRO A 108 -2.34 1.53 20.19
C PRO A 108 -0.99 2.02 19.60
N PRO A 109 -0.34 3.01 20.23
CA PRO A 109 0.98 3.46 19.79
C PRO A 109 1.98 2.28 19.72
N TYR A 110 2.86 2.30 18.72
CA TYR A 110 3.96 1.33 18.55
C TYR A 110 3.51 -0.14 18.57
N SER A 111 2.33 -0.42 18.02
CA SER A 111 1.72 -1.75 17.99
C SER A 111 1.68 -2.35 16.56
N PRO A 112 2.81 -2.41 15.83
CA PRO A 112 2.82 -2.91 14.45
C PRO A 112 2.43 -4.39 14.37
N ASP A 113 2.60 -5.15 15.46
CA ASP A 113 2.22 -6.57 15.54
C ASP A 113 0.71 -6.78 15.36
N PHE A 114 -0.10 -5.73 15.60
CA PHE A 114 -1.54 -5.73 15.43
C PHE A 114 -1.99 -5.10 14.11
N ASN A 115 -1.06 -4.85 13.17
CA ASN A 115 -1.35 -4.19 11.90
C ASN A 115 -1.15 -5.12 10.69
N PRO A 116 -2.19 -5.87 10.25
CA PRO A 116 -2.09 -6.80 9.12
C PRO A 116 -1.63 -6.14 7.80
N ILE A 117 -1.89 -4.84 7.62
CA ILE A 117 -1.49 -4.12 6.39
C ILE A 117 0.03 -4.10 6.19
N GLU A 118 0.83 -4.23 7.25
CA GLU A 118 2.29 -4.30 7.14
C GLU A 118 2.75 -5.56 6.41
N PHE A 119 2.05 -6.69 6.62
CA PHE A 119 2.29 -7.91 5.86
C PHE A 119 1.86 -7.76 4.40
N ALA A 120 0.73 -7.10 4.15
CA ALA A 120 0.29 -6.78 2.79
C ALA A 120 1.31 -5.88 2.08
N PHE A 121 1.83 -4.84 2.74
CA PHE A 121 2.89 -3.99 2.19
C PHE A 121 4.16 -4.78 1.84
N SER A 122 4.58 -5.69 2.73
CA SER A 122 5.72 -6.57 2.47
C SER A 122 5.48 -7.46 1.24
N ALA A 123 4.29 -8.06 1.13
CA ALA A 123 3.90 -8.91 0.01
C ALA A 123 3.87 -8.14 -1.32
N ILE A 124 3.24 -6.96 -1.36
CA ILE A 124 3.20 -6.11 -2.57
C ILE A 124 4.62 -5.72 -2.98
N LYS A 125 5.48 -5.27 -2.05
CA LYS A 125 6.89 -4.95 -2.37
C LYS A 125 7.63 -6.15 -2.94
N SER A 126 7.40 -7.33 -2.39
CA SER A 126 8.03 -8.57 -2.86
C SER A 126 7.62 -8.87 -4.30
N ARG A 127 6.31 -8.80 -4.60
CA ARG A 127 5.76 -9.02 -5.94
C ARG A 127 6.30 -8.00 -6.95
N VAL A 128 6.31 -6.71 -6.59
CA VAL A 128 6.90 -5.66 -7.42
C VAL A 128 8.38 -5.91 -7.72
N LYS A 129 9.15 -6.41 -6.74
CA LYS A 129 10.58 -6.74 -6.92
C LYS A 129 10.79 -7.97 -7.80
N CYS A 130 9.91 -8.96 -7.73
CA CYS A 130 10.02 -10.20 -8.51
C CYS A 130 9.79 -9.94 -10.00
N ASP A 131 8.79 -9.12 -10.33
CA ASP A 131 8.42 -8.86 -11.72
C ASP A 131 9.48 -8.04 -12.46
N GLY A 132 10.23 -7.19 -11.74
CA GLY A 132 11.29 -6.37 -12.33
C GLY A 132 10.78 -5.33 -13.33
N VAL A 133 9.47 -5.20 -13.48
CA VAL A 133 8.79 -4.33 -14.44
C VAL A 133 9.00 -2.85 -14.13
N LEU A 134 8.95 -2.44 -12.86
CA LEU A 134 9.22 -1.06 -12.47
C LEU A 134 10.73 -0.70 -12.50
N LEU A 135 11.54 -1.42 -13.26
CA LEU A 135 12.97 -1.14 -13.43
C LEU A 135 13.22 -0.27 -14.65
N HIS A 136 13.82 0.88 -14.33
CA HIS A 136 14.91 1.51 -15.07
C HIS A 136 14.56 2.55 -16.14
N GLU A 137 13.50 2.41 -16.93
CA GLU A 137 13.23 3.36 -18.04
C GLU A 137 11.83 4.00 -18.01
N ASP A 138 10.82 3.30 -17.51
CA ASP A 138 9.41 3.74 -17.62
C ASP A 138 9.02 4.90 -16.68
N ILE A 139 9.69 5.05 -15.53
CA ILE A 139 9.34 6.09 -14.53
C ILE A 139 9.78 7.50 -14.96
N ASP A 140 10.63 7.61 -15.99
CA ASP A 140 11.33 8.86 -16.32
C ASP A 140 11.29 9.22 -17.81
N GLN A 141 10.70 8.39 -18.68
CA GLN A 141 10.77 8.58 -20.14
C GLN A 141 9.41 8.73 -20.84
N GLN A 142 8.27 8.49 -20.17
CA GLN A 142 6.95 8.68 -20.77
C GLN A 142 6.18 9.81 -20.07
N GLU A 143 5.50 10.64 -20.87
CA GLU A 143 4.49 11.61 -20.38
C GLU A 143 3.30 10.90 -19.70
N ASP A 144 3.16 9.59 -19.92
CA ASP A 144 2.06 8.75 -19.44
C ASP A 144 2.50 7.80 -18.31
N ASP A 145 2.22 8.20 -17.07
CA ASP A 145 2.50 7.38 -15.88
C ASP A 145 1.51 6.21 -15.71
N SER A 146 0.50 6.05 -16.58
CA SER A 146 -0.59 5.07 -16.42
C SER A 146 -0.09 3.65 -16.19
N TYR A 147 1.03 3.27 -16.81
CA TYR A 147 1.64 1.96 -16.62
C TYR A 147 2.03 1.69 -15.16
N VAL A 148 2.59 2.70 -14.47
CA VAL A 148 2.96 2.60 -13.06
C VAL A 148 1.72 2.37 -12.20
N TYR A 149 0.64 3.10 -12.48
CA TYR A 149 -0.63 2.94 -11.78
C TYR A 149 -1.22 1.55 -12.00
N ILE A 150 -1.32 1.10 -13.26
CA ILE A 150 -1.84 -0.23 -13.63
C ILE A 150 -1.05 -1.33 -12.91
N HIS A 151 0.28 -1.27 -12.96
CA HIS A 151 1.12 -2.29 -12.36
C HIS A 151 1.03 -2.30 -10.83
N LEU A 152 1.03 -1.13 -10.18
CA LEU A 152 0.88 -1.05 -8.72
C LEU A 152 -0.51 -1.50 -8.26
N TYR A 153 -1.57 -1.18 -9.01
CA TYR A 153 -2.90 -1.68 -8.74
C TYR A 153 -2.99 -3.19 -8.91
N ASP A 154 -2.45 -3.75 -10.00
CA ASP A 154 -2.36 -5.20 -10.21
C ASP A 154 -1.70 -5.89 -9.00
N LYS A 155 -0.57 -5.36 -8.51
CA LYS A 155 0.10 -5.93 -7.35
C LYS A 155 -0.67 -5.75 -6.05
N ALA A 156 -1.34 -4.61 -5.85
CA ALA A 156 -2.18 -4.40 -4.68
C ALA A 156 -3.37 -5.38 -4.65
N PHE A 157 -4.12 -5.47 -5.74
CA PHE A 157 -5.32 -6.30 -5.86
C PHE A 157 -5.02 -7.79 -6.08
N SER A 158 -3.78 -8.15 -6.37
CA SER A 158 -3.36 -9.57 -6.32
C SER A 158 -3.39 -10.16 -4.90
N ILE A 159 -3.51 -9.34 -3.85
CA ILE A 159 -3.74 -9.84 -2.48
C ILE A 159 -5.20 -10.28 -2.34
N ASN A 160 -5.40 -11.58 -2.24
CA ASN A 160 -6.71 -12.20 -2.10
C ASN A 160 -7.05 -12.54 -0.63
N ALA A 161 -8.24 -13.09 -0.42
CA ALA A 161 -8.73 -13.50 0.90
C ALA A 161 -7.82 -14.51 1.62
N HIS A 162 -7.19 -15.44 0.90
CA HIS A 162 -6.28 -16.41 1.50
C HIS A 162 -5.01 -15.74 2.03
N ASP A 163 -4.42 -14.82 1.26
CA ASP A 163 -3.30 -14.00 1.72
C ASP A 163 -3.68 -13.17 2.95
N ALA A 164 -4.83 -12.47 2.87
CA ALA A 164 -5.34 -11.63 3.94
C ALA A 164 -5.56 -12.42 5.23
N LEU A 165 -6.28 -13.55 5.17
CA LEU A 165 -6.50 -14.43 6.31
C LEU A 165 -5.17 -14.82 6.99
N GLY A 166 -4.15 -15.18 6.18
CA GLY A 166 -2.82 -15.46 6.68
C GLY A 166 -2.15 -14.28 7.41
N PHE A 167 -2.41 -13.04 6.97
CA PHE A 167 -1.92 -11.83 7.63
C PHE A 167 -2.66 -11.56 8.96
N PHE A 168 -3.98 -11.67 8.98
CA PHE A 168 -4.77 -11.47 10.19
C PHE A 168 -4.47 -12.52 11.27
N HIS A 169 -4.24 -13.79 10.90
CA HIS A 169 -3.81 -14.83 11.83
C HIS A 169 -2.43 -14.53 12.45
N ARG A 170 -1.48 -13.99 11.68
CA ARG A 170 -0.17 -13.57 12.22
C ARG A 170 -0.30 -12.46 13.26
N CYS A 171 -1.31 -11.61 13.13
CA CYS A 171 -1.66 -10.57 14.10
C CYS A 171 -2.58 -11.06 15.24
N ARG A 172 -2.99 -12.34 15.24
CA ARG A 172 -3.92 -12.93 16.23
C ARG A 172 -5.28 -12.22 16.32
N LEU A 173 -5.79 -11.75 15.18
CA LEU A 173 -7.06 -11.02 15.09
C LEU A 173 -8.24 -11.90 14.64
N VAL A 174 -7.95 -13.11 14.15
CA VAL A 174 -8.89 -14.15 13.72
C VAL A 174 -8.32 -15.53 14.01
#